data_AF-A0A8S4G4G3-F1
#
_entry.id   AF-A0A8S4G4G3-F1
#
_cell.length_a   1.000
_cell.length_b   1.000
_cell.length_c   1.000
_cell.angle_alpha   90.00
_cell.angle_beta   90.00
_cell.angle_gamma   90.00
#
_symmetry.space_group_name_H-M   'P 1'
#
loop_
_entity.id
_entity.type
_entity.pdbx_description
1 polymer ?
#
loop_
_entity_poly.entity_id
_entity_poly.type
_entity_poly.pdbx_seq_one_letter_code
_entity_poly.pdbx_strand_id
1 'polypeptide(L)'
;MLDDVIQTIHDEDMREQQKKRESTEKLKHEMETFKLAQAAWRERHRAAVAAEERRIEEQAKQLGDRKTTDLADKERRFKVKEENNYRMAAKTQAEEDERKKREDIIKQLQEQEYLEKTINDQKAEREKEERTKREMKSALSLQMENRRREEIEQRIRDENYRKAIEARQNSDNEKERQRELERKEKMRLYAIDLKKQIEQRELDKKKNKQDDDARSKYVAEFNNSWDNEVRKEREKLVSEHVPHLLGYLQAGVINKEDIPAVKEGASKHEHLAKLDLASLDTRSKDKRFPKCNVQCRRIRDY
;
A
#
# COMPACT_ATOMS: atom_id res chain seq x y z
N MET A 1 66.97 186.49 -64.28
CA MET A 1 65.87 185.81 -65.02
C MET A 1 66.15 184.34 -65.36
N LEU A 2 67.39 183.90 -65.63
CA LEU A 2 67.71 182.46 -65.64
C LEU A 2 68.06 181.92 -64.25
N ASP A 3 68.73 182.72 -63.41
CA ASP A 3 69.16 182.29 -62.07
C ASP A 3 68.01 182.12 -61.06
N ASP A 4 66.95 182.93 -61.14
CA ASP A 4 65.77 182.80 -60.24
C ASP A 4 64.97 181.51 -60.49
N VAL A 5 64.96 181.00 -61.73
CA VAL A 5 64.27 179.76 -62.09
C VAL A 5 65.05 178.53 -61.58
N ILE A 6 66.38 178.59 -61.61
CA ILE A 6 67.23 177.50 -61.09
C ILE A 6 67.09 177.41 -59.55
N GLN A 7 67.00 178.55 -58.86
CA GLN A 7 66.85 178.57 -57.41
C GLN A 7 65.47 178.05 -56.94
N THR A 8 64.41 178.36 -57.66
CA THR A 8 63.06 177.82 -57.37
C THR A 8 62.95 176.33 -57.65
N ILE A 9 63.57 175.83 -58.73
CA ILE A 9 63.64 174.38 -59.00
C ILE A 9 64.41 173.66 -57.89
N HIS A 10 65.51 174.23 -57.40
CA HIS A 10 66.28 173.64 -56.31
C HIS A 10 65.48 173.60 -54.98
N ASP A 11 64.76 174.67 -54.65
CA ASP A 11 63.92 174.74 -53.44
C ASP A 11 62.68 173.83 -53.52
N GLU A 12 62.12 173.61 -54.71
CA GLU A 12 61.05 172.63 -54.92
C GLU A 12 61.57 171.19 -54.83
N ASP A 13 62.74 170.88 -55.40
CA ASP A 13 63.36 169.56 -55.30
C ASP A 13 63.78 169.24 -53.85
N MET A 14 64.32 170.22 -53.11
CA MET A 14 64.61 170.06 -51.68
C MET A 14 63.35 169.82 -50.84
N ARG A 15 62.24 170.54 -51.12
CA ARG A 15 60.95 170.28 -50.47
C ARG A 15 60.37 168.91 -50.83
N GLU A 16 60.54 168.44 -52.07
CA GLU A 16 60.07 167.12 -52.48
C GLU A 16 60.87 166.00 -51.81
N GLN A 17 62.20 166.16 -51.70
CA GLN A 17 63.05 165.23 -50.96
C GLN A 17 62.68 165.19 -49.47
N GLN A 18 62.35 166.32 -48.88
CA GLN A 18 61.95 166.41 -47.47
C GLN A 18 60.59 165.73 -47.24
N LYS A 19 59.60 165.96 -48.11
CA LYS A 19 58.31 165.23 -48.08
C LYS A 19 58.50 163.72 -48.26
N LYS A 20 59.39 163.28 -49.15
CA LYS A 20 59.72 161.84 -49.32
C LYS A 20 60.31 161.26 -48.04
N ARG A 21 61.26 161.95 -47.38
CA ARG A 21 61.81 161.52 -46.08
C ARG A 21 60.73 161.39 -45.01
N GLU A 22 59.90 162.41 -44.83
CA GLU A 22 58.79 162.39 -43.87
C GLU A 22 57.80 161.25 -44.15
N SER A 23 57.48 161.00 -45.42
CA SER A 23 56.60 159.88 -45.81
C SER A 23 57.23 158.52 -45.50
N THR A 24 58.54 158.37 -45.72
CA THR A 24 59.26 157.12 -45.40
C THR A 24 59.40 156.90 -43.89
N GLU A 25 59.56 157.96 -43.10
CA GLU A 25 59.60 157.87 -41.64
C GLU A 25 58.24 157.51 -41.05
N LYS A 26 57.16 158.12 -41.55
CA LYS A 26 55.78 157.73 -41.18
C LYS A 26 55.51 156.27 -41.51
N LEU A 27 55.87 155.83 -42.72
CA LEU A 27 55.69 154.44 -43.13
C LEU A 27 56.52 153.47 -42.27
N LYS A 28 57.77 153.83 -41.91
CA LYS A 28 58.59 153.03 -40.99
C LYS A 28 57.95 152.92 -39.61
N HIS A 29 57.43 154.03 -39.07
CA HIS A 29 56.77 154.05 -37.76
C HIS A 29 55.47 153.23 -37.75
N GLU A 30 54.64 153.33 -38.80
CA GLU A 30 53.45 152.50 -38.99
C GLU A 30 53.81 151.01 -39.10
N MET A 31 54.90 150.68 -39.81
CA MET A 31 55.38 149.30 -39.91
C MET A 31 55.86 148.76 -38.56
N GLU A 32 56.57 149.57 -37.76
CA GLU A 32 57.04 149.18 -36.42
C GLU A 32 55.87 148.98 -35.44
N THR A 33 54.92 149.90 -35.41
CA THR A 33 53.71 149.78 -34.58
C THR A 33 52.85 148.59 -35.00
N PHE A 34 52.72 148.31 -36.30
CA PHE A 34 52.05 147.10 -36.79
C PHE A 34 52.78 145.82 -36.38
N LYS A 35 54.11 145.78 -36.47
CA LYS A 35 54.92 144.63 -36.02
C LYS A 35 54.77 144.39 -34.51
N LEU A 36 54.78 145.45 -33.70
CA LEU A 36 54.55 145.36 -32.26
C LEU A 36 53.14 144.87 -31.93
N ALA A 37 52.11 145.40 -32.61
CA ALA A 37 50.73 144.95 -32.46
C ALA A 37 50.56 143.47 -32.86
N GLN A 38 51.21 143.05 -33.95
CA GLN A 38 51.19 141.66 -34.41
C GLN A 38 51.89 140.73 -33.41
N ALA A 39 53.02 141.15 -32.83
CA ALA A 39 53.72 140.38 -31.79
C ALA A 39 52.86 140.23 -30.53
N ALA A 40 52.27 141.33 -30.04
CA ALA A 40 51.38 141.33 -28.88
C ALA A 40 50.14 140.45 -29.11
N TRP A 41 49.56 140.47 -30.32
CA TRP A 41 48.45 139.59 -30.67
C TRP A 41 48.86 138.12 -30.67
N ARG A 42 50.02 137.77 -31.25
CA ARG A 42 50.55 136.39 -31.22
C ARG A 42 50.84 135.90 -29.82
N GLU A 43 51.32 136.76 -28.92
CA GLU A 43 51.53 136.39 -27.51
C GLU A 43 50.22 136.16 -26.78
N ARG A 44 49.23 137.05 -26.93
CA ARG A 44 47.89 136.86 -26.35
C ARG A 44 47.23 135.58 -26.87
N HIS A 45 47.36 135.30 -28.16
CA HIS A 45 46.83 134.08 -28.75
C HIS A 45 47.52 132.83 -28.19
N ARG A 46 48.86 132.81 -28.10
CA ARG A 46 49.61 131.71 -27.47
C ARG A 46 49.22 131.51 -26.00
N ALA A 47 49.06 132.59 -25.23
CA ALA A 47 48.63 132.51 -23.84
C ALA A 47 47.20 131.95 -23.70
N ALA A 48 46.28 132.34 -24.58
CA ALA A 48 44.92 131.80 -24.62
C ALA A 48 44.89 130.31 -24.96
N VAL A 49 45.67 129.88 -25.95
CA VAL A 49 45.81 128.46 -26.32
C VAL A 49 46.39 127.65 -25.16
N ALA A 50 47.47 128.12 -24.53
CA ALA A 50 48.07 127.43 -23.38
C ALA A 50 47.12 127.34 -22.17
N ALA A 51 46.26 128.35 -21.96
CA ALA A 51 45.24 128.31 -20.91
C ALA A 51 44.13 127.29 -21.22
N GLU A 52 43.68 127.21 -22.48
CA GLU A 52 42.70 126.20 -22.92
C GLU A 52 43.28 124.78 -22.86
N GLU A 53 44.53 124.57 -23.30
CA GLU A 53 45.21 123.27 -23.19
C GLU A 53 45.27 122.78 -21.74
N ARG A 54 45.60 123.66 -20.79
CA ARG A 54 45.58 123.31 -19.35
C ARG A 54 44.18 122.94 -18.86
N ARG A 55 43.13 123.68 -19.29
CA ARG A 55 41.74 123.35 -18.94
C ARG A 55 41.33 121.99 -19.49
N ILE A 56 41.71 121.68 -20.73
CA ILE A 56 41.45 120.38 -21.36
C ILE A 56 42.17 119.26 -20.58
N GLU A 57 43.42 119.47 -20.19
CA GLU A 57 44.19 118.49 -19.41
C GLU A 57 43.58 118.24 -18.01
N GLU A 58 43.17 119.29 -17.31
CA GLU A 58 42.49 119.18 -16.02
C GLU A 58 41.15 118.44 -16.14
N GLN A 59 40.35 118.74 -17.17
CA GLN A 59 39.12 118.00 -17.45
C GLN A 59 39.40 116.53 -17.79
N ALA A 60 40.44 116.25 -18.57
CA ALA A 60 40.84 114.88 -18.89
C ALA A 60 41.28 114.10 -17.64
N LYS A 61 42.03 114.72 -16.72
CA LYS A 61 42.40 114.13 -15.43
C LYS A 61 41.17 113.83 -14.57
N GLN A 62 40.25 114.79 -14.42
CA GLN A 62 39.02 114.59 -13.65
C GLN A 62 38.14 113.48 -14.25
N LEU A 63 38.06 113.37 -15.57
CA LEU A 63 37.34 112.26 -16.24
C LEU A 63 38.07 110.93 -16.07
N GLY A 64 39.40 110.93 -16.08
CA GLY A 64 40.22 109.75 -15.77
C GLY A 64 39.98 109.24 -14.35
N ASP A 65 40.04 110.13 -13.36
CA ASP A 65 39.83 109.81 -11.95
C ASP A 65 38.40 109.30 -11.69
N ARG A 66 37.37 109.93 -12.29
CA ARG A 66 35.99 109.42 -12.20
C ARG A 66 35.85 108.01 -12.79
N LYS A 67 36.50 107.74 -13.93
CA LYS A 67 36.47 106.41 -14.56
C LYS A 67 37.20 105.38 -13.71
N THR A 68 38.31 105.72 -13.07
CA THR A 68 39.04 104.78 -12.20
C THR A 68 38.26 104.48 -10.92
N THR A 69 37.59 105.48 -10.32
CA THR A 69 36.70 105.26 -9.18
C THR A 69 35.49 104.39 -9.56
N ASP A 70 34.88 104.64 -10.72
CA ASP A 70 33.75 103.84 -11.21
C ASP A 70 34.15 102.38 -11.49
N LEU A 71 35.35 102.16 -12.03
CA LEU A 71 35.89 100.81 -12.25
C LEU A 71 36.19 100.10 -10.92
N ALA A 72 36.79 100.79 -9.95
CA ALA A 72 37.08 100.23 -8.63
C ALA A 72 35.78 99.86 -7.88
N ASP A 73 34.73 100.68 -7.98
CA ASP A 73 33.43 100.39 -7.39
C ASP A 73 32.71 99.23 -8.09
N LYS A 74 32.82 99.12 -9.41
CA LYS A 74 32.33 97.94 -10.16
C LYS A 74 33.06 96.67 -9.74
N GLU A 75 34.38 96.71 -9.59
CA GLU A 75 35.18 95.57 -9.16
C GLU A 75 34.80 95.14 -7.73
N ARG A 76 34.61 96.09 -6.80
CA ARG A 76 34.12 95.79 -5.44
C ARG A 76 32.75 95.13 -5.46
N ARG A 77 31.80 95.68 -6.24
CA ARG A 77 30.46 95.07 -6.41
C ARG A 77 30.54 93.68 -7.02
N PHE A 78 31.46 93.45 -7.95
CA PHE A 78 31.67 92.15 -8.57
C PHE A 78 32.21 91.13 -7.57
N LYS A 79 33.23 91.47 -6.78
CA LYS A 79 33.77 90.60 -5.72
C LYS A 79 32.71 90.21 -4.69
N VAL A 80 31.91 91.17 -4.22
CA VAL A 80 30.80 90.88 -3.29
C VAL A 80 29.76 89.94 -3.92
N LYS A 81 29.47 90.10 -5.22
CA LYS A 81 28.56 89.18 -5.93
C LYS A 81 29.17 87.79 -6.08
N GLU A 82 30.46 87.68 -6.41
CA GLU A 82 31.16 86.39 -6.50
C GLU A 82 31.20 85.67 -5.16
N GLU A 83 31.54 86.38 -4.07
CA GLU A 83 31.51 85.80 -2.72
C GLU A 83 30.11 85.33 -2.33
N ASN A 84 29.07 86.10 -2.66
CA ASN A 84 27.70 85.69 -2.40
C ASN A 84 27.30 84.47 -3.26
N ASN A 85 27.66 84.46 -4.55
CA ASN A 85 27.41 83.34 -5.44
C ASN A 85 28.14 82.07 -4.96
N TYR A 86 29.39 82.20 -4.48
CA TYR A 86 30.15 81.10 -3.91
C TYR A 86 29.49 80.55 -2.64
N ARG A 87 29.04 81.43 -1.73
CA ARG A 87 28.29 81.02 -0.53
C ARG A 87 26.97 80.31 -0.88
N MET A 88 26.24 80.82 -1.87
CA MET A 88 25.01 80.20 -2.35
C MET A 88 25.29 78.82 -2.97
N ALA A 89 26.29 78.71 -3.84
CA ALA A 89 26.68 77.43 -4.44
C ALA A 89 27.13 76.41 -3.39
N ALA A 90 27.93 76.82 -2.40
CA ALA A 90 28.35 75.96 -1.30
C ALA A 90 27.16 75.50 -0.45
N LYS A 91 26.18 76.37 -0.20
CA LYS A 91 24.96 76.01 0.51
C LYS A 91 24.11 75.02 -0.29
N THR A 92 23.93 75.24 -1.59
CA THR A 92 23.20 74.31 -2.47
C THR A 92 23.88 72.94 -2.49
N GLN A 93 25.20 72.88 -2.60
CA GLN A 93 25.94 71.61 -2.57
C GLN A 93 25.75 70.87 -1.24
N ALA A 94 25.83 71.58 -0.11
CA ALA A 94 25.62 70.98 1.20
C ALA A 94 24.18 70.43 1.35
N GLU A 95 23.17 71.16 0.88
CA GLU A 95 21.78 70.70 0.87
C GLU A 95 21.58 69.46 -0.02
N GLU A 96 22.21 69.42 -1.19
CA GLU A 96 22.19 68.24 -2.07
C GLU A 96 22.88 67.02 -1.43
N ASP A 97 24.01 67.22 -0.78
CA ASP A 97 24.74 66.14 -0.10
C ASP A 97 23.95 65.62 1.10
N GLU A 98 23.26 66.48 1.86
CA GLU A 98 22.32 66.05 2.89
C GLU A 98 21.14 65.28 2.31
N ARG A 99 20.61 65.72 1.16
CA ARG A 99 19.51 65.01 0.49
C ARG A 99 19.94 63.61 0.05
N LYS A 100 21.13 63.48 -0.56
CA LYS A 100 21.70 62.18 -0.96
C LYS A 100 21.89 61.27 0.25
N LYS A 101 22.44 61.78 1.36
CA LYS A 101 22.58 61.01 2.61
C LYS A 101 21.23 60.50 3.11
N ARG A 102 20.17 61.33 3.07
CA ARG A 102 18.81 60.89 3.46
C ARG A 102 18.28 59.81 2.53
N GLU A 103 18.47 59.96 1.23
CA GLU A 103 18.05 58.96 0.24
C GLU A 103 18.81 57.63 0.42
N ASP A 104 20.11 57.68 0.71
CA ASP A 104 20.92 56.48 0.99
C ASP A 104 20.47 55.78 2.27
N ILE A 105 20.17 56.52 3.33
CA ILE A 105 19.60 55.97 4.58
C ILE A 105 18.26 55.29 4.30
N ILE A 106 17.38 55.93 3.52
CA ILE A 106 16.07 55.36 3.16
C ILE A 106 16.26 54.04 2.39
N LYS A 107 17.17 54.00 1.42
CA LYS A 107 17.48 52.76 0.67
C LYS A 107 17.99 51.65 1.59
N GLN A 108 18.93 51.98 2.49
CA GLN A 108 19.45 51.00 3.46
C GLN A 108 18.35 50.45 4.38
N LEU A 109 17.42 51.30 4.84
CA LEU A 109 16.29 50.85 5.64
C LEU A 109 15.35 49.94 4.85
N GLN A 110 15.05 50.28 3.59
CA GLN A 110 14.23 49.43 2.72
C GLN A 110 14.88 48.07 2.45
N GLU A 111 16.20 48.05 2.23
CA GLU A 111 16.96 46.81 2.08
C GLU A 111 16.92 45.96 3.36
N GLN A 112 17.08 46.58 4.54
CA GLN A 112 16.96 45.89 5.82
C GLN A 112 15.57 45.31 6.04
N GLU A 113 14.50 46.08 5.81
CA GLU A 113 13.12 45.59 5.91
C GLU A 113 12.86 44.40 4.99
N TYR A 114 13.38 44.45 3.76
CA TYR A 114 13.26 43.36 2.79
C TYR A 114 14.01 42.09 3.27
N LEU A 115 15.22 42.25 3.81
CA LEU A 115 16.01 41.14 4.35
C LEU A 115 15.32 40.53 5.57
N GLU A 116 14.82 41.34 6.50
CA GLU A 116 14.09 40.87 7.68
C GLU A 116 12.83 40.10 7.29
N LYS A 117 12.05 40.62 6.34
CA LYS A 117 10.89 39.92 5.80
C LYS A 117 11.27 38.57 5.20
N THR A 118 12.33 38.54 4.38
CA THR A 118 12.82 37.30 3.77
C THR A 118 13.26 36.28 4.82
N ILE A 119 13.96 36.72 5.87
CA ILE A 119 14.37 35.86 6.99
C ILE A 119 13.16 35.31 7.73
N ASN A 120 12.16 36.15 7.99
CA ASN A 120 10.92 35.75 8.67
C ASN A 120 10.12 34.75 7.83
N ASP A 121 10.00 34.97 6.52
CA ASP A 121 9.34 34.05 5.60
C ASP A 121 10.09 32.69 5.57
N GLN A 122 11.42 32.70 5.53
CA GLN A 122 12.24 31.47 5.61
C GLN A 122 12.12 30.75 6.95
N LYS A 123 11.95 31.49 8.07
CA LYS A 123 11.70 30.87 9.38
C LYS A 123 10.32 30.23 9.41
N ALA A 124 9.30 30.93 8.90
CA ALA A 124 7.93 30.43 8.85
C ALA A 124 7.81 29.16 7.99
N GLU A 125 8.47 29.12 6.82
CA GLU A 125 8.51 27.92 5.99
C GLU A 125 9.22 26.76 6.69
N ARG A 126 10.37 26.98 7.32
CA ARG A 126 11.05 25.94 8.11
C ARG A 126 10.20 25.42 9.27
N GLU A 127 9.45 26.28 9.96
CA GLU A 127 8.55 25.86 11.02
C GLU A 127 7.37 25.03 10.49
N LYS A 128 6.82 25.39 9.32
CA LYS A 128 5.79 24.58 8.65
C LYS A 128 6.33 23.21 8.27
N GLU A 129 7.51 23.14 7.67
CA GLU A 129 8.16 21.87 7.31
C GLU A 129 8.45 21.00 8.53
N GLU A 130 8.94 21.58 9.63
CA GLU A 130 9.16 20.85 10.86
C GLU A 130 7.84 20.35 11.48
N ARG A 131 6.75 21.13 11.37
CA ARG A 131 5.42 20.71 11.80
C ARG A 131 4.92 19.52 10.97
N THR A 132 4.95 19.62 9.64
CA THR A 132 4.51 18.53 8.76
C THR A 132 5.34 17.26 8.96
N LYS A 133 6.65 17.40 9.17
CA LYS A 133 7.55 16.28 9.50
C LYS A 133 7.20 15.62 10.84
N ARG A 134 6.84 16.39 11.87
CA ARG A 134 6.39 15.84 13.16
C ARG A 134 5.05 15.13 13.03
N GLU A 135 4.10 15.72 12.32
CA GLU A 135 2.79 15.12 12.04
C GLU A 135 2.95 13.80 11.28
N MET A 136 3.78 13.78 10.23
CA MET A 136 4.06 12.57 9.45
C MET A 136 4.74 11.48 10.31
N LYS A 137 5.71 11.84 11.14
CA LYS A 137 6.35 10.90 12.08
C LYS A 137 5.37 10.34 13.12
N SER A 138 4.48 11.18 13.63
CA SER A 138 3.44 10.77 14.58
C SER A 138 2.43 9.83 13.91
N ALA A 139 1.96 10.17 12.71
CA ALA A 139 1.05 9.33 11.94
C ALA A 139 1.66 7.96 11.61
N LEU A 140 2.94 7.93 11.18
CA LEU A 140 3.64 6.67 10.90
C LEU A 140 3.82 5.84 12.17
N SER A 141 4.20 6.47 13.28
CA SER A 141 4.33 5.78 14.58
C SER A 141 3.00 5.15 15.01
N LEU A 142 1.90 5.89 14.86
CA LEU A 142 0.56 5.41 15.18
C LEU A 142 0.14 4.25 14.27
N GLN A 143 0.44 4.33 12.97
CA GLN A 143 0.17 3.25 12.02
C GLN A 143 0.93 1.96 12.40
N MET A 144 2.20 2.09 12.78
CA MET A 144 3.02 0.97 13.22
C MET A 144 2.50 0.36 14.53
N GLU A 145 2.04 1.19 15.47
CA GLU A 145 1.44 0.71 16.72
C GLU A 145 0.13 -0.03 16.46
N ASN A 146 -0.76 0.54 15.64
CA ASN A 146 -2.04 -0.09 15.28
C ASN A 146 -1.81 -1.45 14.61
N ARG A 147 -0.87 -1.54 13.66
CA ARG A 147 -0.52 -2.81 13.03
C ARG A 147 -0.03 -3.85 14.05
N ARG A 148 0.82 -3.44 15.00
CA ARG A 148 1.28 -4.34 16.08
C ARG A 148 0.12 -4.80 16.97
N ARG A 149 -0.81 -3.91 17.30
CA ARG A 149 -2.01 -4.26 18.09
C ARG A 149 -2.87 -5.27 17.33
N GLU A 150 -3.13 -5.03 16.05
CA GLU A 150 -3.89 -5.95 15.20
C GLU A 150 -3.21 -7.32 15.10
N GLU A 151 -1.89 -7.38 14.93
CA GLU A 151 -1.13 -8.64 14.90
C GLU A 151 -1.24 -9.40 16.25
N ILE A 152 -1.17 -8.69 17.38
CA ILE A 152 -1.35 -9.28 18.71
C ILE A 152 -2.79 -9.80 18.87
N GLU A 153 -3.80 -9.01 18.49
CA GLU A 153 -5.20 -9.42 18.55
C GLU A 153 -5.51 -10.62 17.64
N GLN A 154 -4.90 -10.68 16.46
CA GLN A 154 -4.99 -11.85 15.58
C GLN A 154 -4.38 -13.09 16.24
N ARG A 155 -3.17 -12.98 16.82
CA ARG A 155 -2.56 -14.10 17.55
C ARG A 155 -3.42 -14.59 18.71
N ILE A 156 -3.97 -13.68 19.51
CA ILE A 156 -4.87 -14.03 20.61
C ILE A 156 -6.14 -14.74 20.08
N ARG A 157 -6.74 -14.24 19.00
CA ARG A 157 -7.89 -14.87 18.35
C ARG A 157 -7.56 -16.27 17.84
N ASP A 158 -6.43 -16.44 17.17
CA ASP A 158 -5.98 -17.73 16.65
C ASP A 158 -5.69 -18.73 17.77
N GLU A 159 -5.03 -18.31 18.85
CA GLU A 159 -4.79 -19.14 20.03
C GLU A 159 -6.09 -19.57 20.70
N ASN A 160 -7.04 -18.65 20.87
CA ASN A 160 -8.35 -18.98 21.43
C ASN A 160 -9.12 -19.93 20.53
N TYR A 161 -9.05 -19.74 19.21
CA TYR A 161 -9.68 -20.63 18.24
C TYR A 161 -9.06 -22.04 18.26
N ARG A 162 -7.73 -22.15 18.34
CA ARG A 162 -7.02 -23.43 18.51
C ARG A 162 -7.45 -24.14 19.78
N LYS A 163 -7.46 -23.45 20.92
CA LYS A 163 -7.93 -24.01 22.21
C LYS A 163 -9.38 -24.50 22.12
N ALA A 164 -10.26 -23.75 21.45
CA ALA A 164 -11.65 -24.15 21.25
C ALA A 164 -11.79 -25.41 20.39
N ILE A 165 -10.99 -25.53 19.32
CA ILE A 165 -10.95 -26.73 18.49
C ILE A 165 -10.42 -27.93 19.28
N GLU A 166 -9.31 -27.78 19.98
CA GLU A 166 -8.73 -28.85 20.80
C GLU A 166 -9.72 -29.32 21.87
N ALA A 167 -10.41 -28.40 22.55
CA ALA A 167 -11.46 -28.74 23.51
C ALA A 167 -12.63 -29.51 22.86
N ARG A 168 -13.07 -29.10 21.67
CA ARG A 168 -14.11 -29.79 20.91
C ARG A 168 -13.66 -31.19 20.50
N GLN A 169 -12.45 -31.33 19.96
CA GLN A 169 -11.90 -32.60 19.54
C GLN A 169 -11.71 -33.55 20.72
N ASN A 170 -11.26 -33.05 21.87
CA ASN A 170 -11.18 -33.83 23.10
C ASN A 170 -12.57 -34.29 23.59
N SER A 171 -13.58 -33.44 23.50
CA SER A 171 -14.96 -33.80 23.84
C SER A 171 -15.53 -34.87 22.90
N ASP A 172 -15.28 -34.75 21.59
CA ASP A 172 -15.76 -35.71 20.60
C ASP A 172 -15.03 -37.06 20.72
N ASN A 173 -13.71 -37.05 20.95
CA ASN A 173 -12.92 -38.25 21.24
C ASN A 173 -13.41 -38.97 22.50
N GLU A 174 -13.74 -38.23 23.56
CA GLU A 174 -14.28 -38.82 24.79
C GLU A 174 -15.64 -39.50 24.56
N LYS A 175 -16.53 -38.84 23.80
CA LYS A 175 -17.81 -39.45 23.40
C LYS A 175 -17.61 -40.69 22.53
N GLU A 176 -16.63 -40.68 21.63
CA GLU A 176 -16.30 -41.84 20.80
C GLU A 176 -15.78 -43.01 21.65
N ARG A 177 -14.87 -42.75 22.59
CA ARG A 177 -14.38 -43.74 23.56
C ARG A 177 -15.54 -44.36 24.36
N GLN A 178 -16.45 -43.53 24.87
CA GLN A 178 -17.63 -44.01 25.60
C GLN A 178 -18.52 -44.89 24.72
N ARG A 179 -18.81 -44.47 23.48
CA ARG A 179 -19.59 -45.28 22.52
C ARG A 179 -18.89 -46.59 22.14
N GLU A 180 -17.57 -46.61 22.11
CA GLU A 180 -16.80 -47.84 21.85
C GLU A 180 -16.88 -48.80 23.03
N LEU A 181 -16.73 -48.30 24.26
CA LEU A 181 -16.91 -49.09 25.48
C LEU A 181 -18.33 -49.67 25.59
N GLU A 182 -19.35 -48.86 25.33
CA GLU A 182 -20.75 -49.32 25.29
C GLU A 182 -20.97 -50.41 24.23
N ARG A 183 -20.38 -50.25 23.04
CA ARG A 183 -20.45 -51.27 21.98
C ARG A 183 -19.76 -52.57 22.40
N LYS A 184 -18.57 -52.49 23.00
CA LYS A 184 -17.85 -53.66 23.54
C LYS A 184 -18.66 -54.37 24.61
N GLU A 185 -19.25 -53.63 25.54
CA GLU A 185 -20.08 -54.22 26.60
C GLU A 185 -21.35 -54.86 26.04
N LYS A 186 -22.06 -54.21 25.10
CA LYS A 186 -23.21 -54.81 24.40
C LYS A 186 -22.84 -56.09 23.67
N MET A 187 -21.69 -56.11 22.97
CA MET A 187 -21.19 -57.32 22.31
C MET A 187 -20.83 -58.41 23.31
N ARG A 188 -20.26 -58.06 24.47
CA ARG A 188 -19.95 -59.00 25.55
C ARG A 188 -21.23 -59.64 26.10
N LEU A 189 -22.24 -58.83 26.41
CA LEU A 189 -23.54 -59.31 26.89
C LEU A 189 -24.23 -60.21 25.85
N TYR A 190 -24.22 -59.79 24.58
CA TYR A 190 -24.74 -60.60 23.48
C TYR A 190 -24.02 -61.93 23.33
N ALA A 191 -22.68 -61.95 23.44
CA ALA A 191 -21.90 -63.18 23.39
C ALA A 191 -22.21 -64.14 24.55
N ILE A 192 -22.44 -63.61 25.76
CA ILE A 192 -22.87 -64.41 26.92
C ILE A 192 -24.26 -65.00 26.67
N ASP A 193 -25.21 -64.19 26.17
CA ASP A 193 -26.56 -64.66 25.88
C ASP A 193 -26.57 -65.73 24.78
N LEU A 194 -25.80 -65.51 23.71
CA LEU A 194 -25.64 -66.49 22.63
C LEU A 194 -25.06 -67.81 23.14
N LYS A 195 -24.07 -67.78 24.05
CA LYS A 195 -23.55 -69.00 24.69
C LYS A 195 -24.63 -69.74 25.47
N LYS A 196 -25.44 -69.03 26.27
CA LYS A 196 -26.58 -69.63 26.99
C LYS A 196 -27.60 -70.25 26.04
N GLN A 197 -27.92 -69.58 24.93
CA GLN A 197 -28.82 -70.12 23.91
C GLN A 197 -28.26 -71.39 23.25
N ILE A 198 -26.95 -71.43 22.95
CA ILE A 198 -26.28 -72.62 22.41
C ILE A 198 -26.34 -73.77 23.42
N GLU A 199 -26.01 -73.50 24.69
CA GLU A 199 -26.07 -74.49 25.77
C GLU A 199 -27.49 -75.04 25.96
N GLN A 200 -28.51 -74.18 25.96
CA GLN A 200 -29.91 -74.59 26.01
C GLN A 200 -30.29 -75.47 24.82
N ARG A 201 -29.93 -75.09 23.59
CA ARG A 201 -30.19 -75.90 22.40
C ARG A 201 -29.51 -77.27 22.45
N GLU A 202 -28.29 -77.35 22.98
CA GLU A 202 -27.59 -78.63 23.16
C GLU A 202 -28.26 -79.50 24.23
N LEU A 203 -28.77 -78.90 25.31
CA LEU A 203 -29.58 -79.61 26.31
C LEU A 203 -30.89 -80.12 25.70
N ASP A 204 -31.59 -79.29 24.94
CA ASP A 204 -32.85 -79.67 24.26
C ASP A 204 -32.61 -80.79 23.25
N LYS A 205 -31.54 -80.72 22.46
CA LYS A 205 -31.15 -81.82 21.55
C LYS A 205 -30.87 -83.12 22.30
N LYS A 206 -30.14 -83.05 23.42
CA LYS A 206 -29.85 -84.23 24.25
C LYS A 206 -31.13 -84.82 24.82
N LYS A 207 -32.04 -83.97 25.33
CA LYS A 207 -33.33 -84.40 25.85
C LYS A 207 -34.20 -85.05 24.75
N ASN A 208 -34.35 -84.38 23.61
CA ASN A 208 -35.09 -84.92 22.47
C ASN A 208 -34.52 -86.26 22.00
N LYS A 209 -33.18 -86.38 21.94
CA LYS A 209 -32.53 -87.66 21.61
C LYS A 209 -32.82 -88.75 22.64
N GLN A 210 -32.80 -88.42 23.94
CA GLN A 210 -33.15 -89.38 25.00
C GLN A 210 -34.62 -89.82 24.90
N ASP A 211 -35.53 -88.88 24.63
CA ASP A 211 -36.96 -89.16 24.46
C ASP A 211 -37.19 -90.03 23.20
N ASP A 212 -36.50 -89.75 22.09
CA ASP A 212 -36.54 -90.56 20.85
C ASP A 212 -35.95 -91.96 21.04
N ASP A 213 -34.81 -92.08 21.74
CA ASP A 213 -34.19 -93.36 22.09
C ASP A 213 -35.11 -94.18 23.01
N ALA A 214 -35.77 -93.53 23.98
CA ALA A 214 -36.74 -94.17 24.86
C ALA A 214 -37.97 -94.66 24.10
N ARG A 215 -38.50 -93.84 23.18
CA ARG A 215 -39.61 -94.22 22.29
C ARG A 215 -39.22 -95.38 21.38
N SER A 216 -38.01 -95.36 20.84
CA SER A 216 -37.48 -96.44 19.99
C SER A 216 -37.34 -97.76 20.75
N LYS A 217 -36.84 -97.71 21.99
CA LYS A 217 -36.79 -98.88 22.90
C LYS A 217 -38.18 -99.41 23.20
N TYR A 218 -39.13 -98.53 23.56
CA TYR A 218 -40.50 -98.92 23.83
C TYR A 218 -41.17 -99.62 22.63
N VAL A 219 -41.01 -99.07 21.42
CA VAL A 219 -41.53 -99.71 20.19
C VAL A 219 -40.85 -101.05 19.92
N ALA A 220 -39.54 -101.15 20.12
CA ALA A 220 -38.80 -102.40 19.95
C ALA A 220 -39.25 -103.47 20.96
N GLU A 221 -39.43 -103.11 22.24
CA GLU A 221 -39.95 -104.00 23.28
C GLU A 221 -41.38 -104.45 22.98
N PHE A 222 -42.25 -103.54 22.54
CA PHE A 222 -43.61 -103.86 22.13
C PHE A 222 -43.64 -104.82 20.94
N ASN A 223 -42.85 -104.54 19.89
CA ASN A 223 -42.74 -105.43 18.72
C ASN A 223 -42.19 -106.80 19.11
N ASN A 224 -41.16 -106.86 19.96
CA ASN A 224 -40.63 -108.13 20.46
C ASN A 224 -41.67 -108.92 21.27
N SER A 225 -42.48 -108.25 22.09
CA SER A 225 -43.58 -108.88 22.82
C SER A 225 -44.62 -109.44 21.86
N TRP A 226 -45.04 -108.64 20.88
CA TRP A 226 -45.99 -109.03 19.85
C TRP A 226 -45.48 -110.21 19.01
N ASP A 227 -44.23 -110.17 18.55
CA ASP A 227 -43.61 -111.24 17.78
C ASP A 227 -43.54 -112.55 18.60
N ASN A 228 -43.30 -112.46 19.90
CA ASN A 228 -43.35 -113.61 20.80
C ASN A 228 -44.77 -114.19 20.95
N GLU A 229 -45.80 -113.34 21.04
CA GLU A 229 -47.20 -113.78 21.06
C GLU A 229 -47.59 -114.46 19.75
N VAL A 230 -47.26 -113.84 18.61
CA VAL A 230 -47.47 -114.40 17.28
C VAL A 230 -46.74 -115.74 17.12
N ARG A 231 -45.50 -115.85 17.63
CA ARG A 231 -44.74 -117.11 17.58
C ARG A 231 -45.41 -118.20 18.41
N LYS A 232 -45.91 -117.89 19.61
CA LYS A 232 -46.64 -118.87 20.46
C LYS A 232 -47.94 -119.33 19.81
N GLU A 233 -48.74 -118.39 19.27
CA GLU A 233 -49.97 -118.74 18.55
C GLU A 233 -49.67 -119.55 17.30
N ARG A 234 -48.58 -119.23 16.58
CA ARG A 234 -48.10 -120.03 15.45
C ARG A 234 -47.72 -121.45 15.89
N GLU A 235 -46.92 -121.61 16.94
CA GLU A 235 -46.54 -122.92 17.47
C GLU A 235 -47.76 -123.74 17.85
N LYS A 236 -48.78 -123.10 18.47
CA LYS A 236 -50.05 -123.74 18.82
C LYS A 236 -50.82 -124.20 17.58
N LEU A 237 -51.05 -123.30 16.61
CA LEU A 237 -51.71 -123.63 15.33
C LEU A 237 -51.00 -124.75 14.58
N VAL A 238 -49.67 -124.70 14.57
CA VAL A 238 -48.83 -125.74 13.98
C VAL A 238 -49.05 -127.06 14.71
N SER A 239 -48.96 -127.10 16.04
CA SER A 239 -49.11 -128.35 16.80
C SER A 239 -50.51 -128.98 16.66
N GLU A 240 -51.57 -128.17 16.63
CA GLU A 240 -52.96 -128.66 16.60
C GLU A 240 -53.39 -129.08 15.19
N HIS A 241 -53.15 -128.24 14.19
CA HIS A 241 -53.76 -128.42 12.87
C HIS A 241 -52.84 -129.03 11.82
N VAL A 242 -51.54 -128.73 11.86
CA VAL A 242 -50.62 -129.18 10.80
C VAL A 242 -50.54 -130.71 10.73
N PRO A 243 -50.45 -131.47 11.84
CA PRO A 243 -50.40 -132.93 11.77
C PRO A 243 -51.55 -133.58 11.00
N HIS A 244 -52.76 -133.03 11.11
CA HIS A 244 -53.97 -133.52 10.45
C HIS A 244 -54.04 -133.17 8.96
N LEU A 245 -53.29 -132.16 8.54
CA LEU A 245 -53.27 -131.63 7.17
C LEU A 245 -52.00 -132.03 6.41
N LEU A 246 -51.13 -132.86 7.02
CA LEU A 246 -49.93 -133.39 6.40
C LEU A 246 -50.30 -134.24 5.17
N GLY A 247 -50.06 -133.68 3.99
CA GLY A 247 -50.45 -134.25 2.68
C GLY A 247 -51.19 -133.27 1.79
N TYR A 248 -51.91 -132.30 2.38
CA TYR A 248 -52.68 -131.27 1.66
C TYR A 248 -52.04 -129.87 1.72
N LEU A 249 -51.00 -129.68 2.53
CA LEU A 249 -50.31 -128.41 2.68
C LEU A 249 -49.33 -128.14 1.52
N GLN A 250 -49.32 -126.90 1.02
CA GLN A 250 -48.37 -126.45 0.01
C GLN A 250 -46.94 -126.36 0.58
N ALA A 251 -45.93 -126.63 -0.27
CA ALA A 251 -44.54 -126.50 0.10
C ALA A 251 -44.20 -125.05 0.53
N GLY A 252 -43.57 -124.90 1.71
CA GLY A 252 -43.12 -123.61 2.26
C GLY A 252 -44.01 -123.01 3.37
N VAL A 253 -45.11 -123.67 3.74
CA VAL A 253 -45.99 -123.23 4.84
C VAL A 253 -45.40 -123.54 6.22
N ILE A 254 -44.62 -124.62 6.34
CA ILE A 254 -43.98 -125.04 7.59
C ILE A 254 -42.52 -124.57 7.56
N ASN A 255 -42.10 -123.77 8.56
CA ASN A 255 -40.69 -123.42 8.71
C ASN A 255 -39.92 -124.54 9.42
N LYS A 256 -38.59 -124.55 9.28
CA LYS A 256 -37.73 -125.51 9.97
C LYS A 256 -37.88 -125.46 11.50
N GLU A 257 -38.09 -124.26 12.03
CA GLU A 257 -38.31 -123.99 13.45
C GLU A 257 -39.63 -124.60 13.97
N ASP A 258 -40.61 -124.82 13.09
CA ASP A 258 -41.94 -125.35 13.44
C ASP A 258 -41.97 -126.90 13.52
N ILE A 259 -40.94 -127.58 12.98
CA ILE A 259 -40.87 -129.05 12.89
C ILE A 259 -41.03 -129.75 14.25
N PRO A 260 -40.40 -129.28 15.36
CA PRO A 260 -40.61 -129.87 16.68
C PRO A 260 -42.07 -129.82 17.14
N ALA A 261 -42.77 -128.70 16.92
CA ALA A 261 -44.18 -128.54 17.28
C ALA A 261 -45.10 -129.48 16.46
N VAL A 262 -44.79 -129.69 15.18
CA VAL A 262 -45.50 -130.68 14.34
C VAL A 262 -45.32 -132.10 14.87
N LYS A 263 -44.11 -132.47 15.31
CA LYS A 263 -43.84 -133.79 15.89
C LYS A 263 -44.61 -134.00 17.20
N GLU A 264 -44.66 -132.99 18.06
CA GLU A 264 -45.41 -133.06 19.31
C GLU A 264 -46.92 -133.26 19.04
N GLY A 265 -47.49 -132.49 18.11
CA GLY A 265 -48.89 -132.61 17.71
C GLY A 265 -49.24 -133.97 17.11
N ALA A 266 -48.40 -134.49 16.21
CA ALA A 266 -48.61 -135.81 15.61
C ALA A 266 -48.51 -136.96 16.62
N SER A 267 -47.66 -136.82 17.65
CA SER A 267 -47.50 -137.84 18.70
C SER A 267 -48.71 -137.96 19.62
N LYS A 268 -49.56 -136.93 19.72
CA LYS A 268 -50.80 -136.94 20.52
C LYS A 268 -51.91 -137.80 19.90
N HIS A 269 -51.78 -138.18 18.62
CA HIS A 269 -52.77 -138.97 17.89
C HIS A 269 -52.16 -140.27 17.39
N GLU A 270 -52.71 -141.40 17.83
CA GLU A 270 -52.19 -142.75 17.55
C GLU A 270 -52.09 -143.09 16.05
N HIS A 271 -52.93 -142.47 15.23
CA HIS A 271 -52.96 -142.62 13.76
C HIS A 271 -51.98 -141.70 13.03
N LEU A 272 -51.50 -140.62 13.65
CA LEU A 272 -50.55 -139.66 13.08
C LEU A 272 -49.10 -139.90 13.54
N ALA A 273 -48.92 -140.61 14.66
CA ALA A 273 -47.60 -140.96 15.21
C ALA A 273 -46.75 -141.84 14.27
N LYS A 274 -47.36 -142.48 13.26
CA LYS A 274 -46.69 -143.31 12.25
C LYS A 274 -46.23 -142.53 11.01
N LEU A 275 -46.50 -141.22 10.93
CA LEU A 275 -46.09 -140.38 9.80
C LEU A 275 -44.57 -140.15 9.82
N ASP A 276 -43.93 -140.29 8.66
CA ASP A 276 -42.50 -140.00 8.49
C ASP A 276 -42.23 -138.48 8.44
N LEU A 277 -42.20 -137.89 9.63
CA LEU A 277 -41.93 -136.46 9.84
C LEU A 277 -40.44 -136.10 9.67
N ALA A 278 -39.54 -137.09 9.56
CA ALA A 278 -38.10 -136.84 9.35
C ALA A 278 -37.81 -136.36 7.91
N SER A 279 -38.68 -136.74 6.95
CA SER A 279 -38.62 -136.28 5.56
C SER A 279 -38.88 -134.77 5.38
N LEU A 280 -39.55 -134.12 6.35
CA LEU A 280 -39.85 -132.68 6.31
C LEU A 280 -38.61 -131.80 6.59
N ASP A 281 -37.62 -132.32 7.31
CA ASP A 281 -36.37 -131.62 7.63
C ASP A 281 -35.35 -131.70 6.47
N THR A 282 -35.45 -132.77 5.68
CA THR A 282 -34.50 -133.12 4.62
C THR A 282 -34.93 -132.69 3.22
N ARG A 283 -36.12 -132.09 3.05
CA ARG A 283 -36.50 -131.44 1.78
C ARG A 283 -35.59 -130.23 1.52
N SER A 284 -34.53 -130.52 0.77
CA SER A 284 -33.69 -129.55 0.08
C SER A 284 -34.60 -128.56 -0.63
N LYS A 285 -34.43 -127.26 -0.34
CA LYS A 285 -35.13 -126.18 -1.06
C LYS A 285 -35.05 -126.48 -2.55
N ASP A 286 -36.19 -126.68 -3.20
CA ASP A 286 -36.25 -126.62 -4.65
C ASP A 286 -35.51 -125.37 -5.08
N LYS A 287 -34.49 -125.55 -5.93
CA LYS A 287 -33.67 -124.46 -6.46
C LYS A 287 -34.64 -123.48 -7.12
N ARG A 288 -34.96 -122.38 -6.44
CA ARG A 288 -35.65 -121.25 -7.06
C ARG A 288 -34.71 -120.71 -8.12
N PHE A 289 -34.92 -121.11 -9.36
CA PHE A 289 -34.35 -120.39 -10.49
C PHE A 289 -34.87 -118.95 -10.41
N PRO A 290 -34.01 -117.93 -10.31
CA PRO A 290 -34.48 -116.56 -10.30
C PRO A 290 -35.17 -116.28 -11.64
N LYS A 291 -36.48 -115.98 -11.61
CA LYS A 291 -37.26 -115.45 -12.75
C LYS A 291 -36.86 -114.01 -13.08
N CYS A 292 -35.57 -113.69 -13.05
CA CYS A 292 -35.06 -112.37 -13.39
C CYS A 292 -34.24 -112.49 -14.66
N ASN A 293 -34.84 -112.07 -15.78
CA ASN A 293 -34.17 -111.85 -17.05
C ASN A 293 -33.06 -110.78 -16.82
N VAL A 294 -31.87 -110.99 -17.39
CA VAL A 294 -30.68 -110.13 -17.25
C VAL A 294 -30.99 -108.66 -17.56
N GLN A 295 -32.02 -108.38 -18.36
CA GLN A 295 -32.51 -107.03 -18.65
C GLN A 295 -33.02 -106.25 -17.42
N CYS A 296 -33.54 -106.90 -16.38
CA CYS A 296 -34.07 -106.18 -15.21
C CYS A 296 -32.98 -105.61 -14.28
N ARG A 297 -31.73 -106.08 -14.36
CA ARG A 297 -30.62 -105.50 -13.59
C ARG A 297 -30.15 -104.16 -14.14
N ARG A 298 -30.24 -103.93 -15.46
CA ARG A 298 -29.75 -102.68 -16.07
C ARG A 298 -30.61 -101.44 -15.80
N ILE A 299 -31.86 -101.61 -15.35
CA ILE A 299 -32.77 -100.49 -15.07
C ILE A 299 -32.63 -99.98 -13.63
N ARG A 300 -32.01 -100.75 -12.72
CA ARG A 300 -31.88 -100.35 -11.32
C ARG A 300 -30.61 -99.56 -10.99
N ASP A 301 -29.66 -99.51 -11.92
CA ASP A 301 -28.38 -98.82 -11.76
C ASP A 301 -28.31 -97.50 -12.58
N TYR A 302 -29.47 -96.97 -13.01
CA TYR A 302 -29.65 -95.61 -13.53
C TYR A 302 -30.75 -94.90 -12.77
#